data_AF-A0A9D6LRW8-F1
#
_entry.id   AF-A0A9D6LRW8-F1
#
_cell.length_a   1.000
_cell.length_b   1.000
_cell.length_c   1.000
_cell.angle_alpha   90.00
_cell.angle_beta   90.00
_cell.angle_gamma   90.00
#
_symmetry.space_group_name_H-M   'P 1'
#
loop_
_entity.id
_entity.type
_entity.pdbx_description
1 polymer ?
#
loop_
_entity_poly.entity_id
_entity_poly.type
_entity_poly.pdbx_seq_one_letter_code
_entity_poly.pdbx_strand_id
1 'polypeptide(L)'
;MQDGTLTLTDSRTSKTYTIPIIHGNIRAIDLRQIKVNEDDFGMMSYDPAFTNTASCESRITFIDGDKGILEYRGYPIEQLAENCTYTEVAYLLLHGELPNAKQLEQWNYEITNRTMIHENIKKIFDGFHYDAHPMGMLISSVAALSTFYKEAKHIHEPANRHVQILRLIGKMPTLAAYAYRHSQGLPYVYPDNELSYTENFMN
;
A
#
# COMPACT_ATOMS: atom_id res chain seq x y z
N MET A 1 -15.02 -19.24 6.99
CA MET A 1 -16.37 -18.63 6.97
C MET A 1 -17.27 -19.55 6.17
N GLN A 2 -18.49 -19.83 6.62
CA GLN A 2 -19.39 -20.72 5.89
C GLN A 2 -20.06 -19.93 4.75
N ASP A 3 -19.96 -20.46 3.54
CA ASP A 3 -20.74 -19.99 2.42
C ASP A 3 -22.20 -20.46 2.58
N GLY A 4 -23.13 -19.70 2.01
CA GLY A 4 -24.55 -19.97 2.18
C GLY A 4 -25.43 -18.99 1.42
N THR A 5 -26.68 -18.89 1.84
CA THR A 5 -27.62 -17.92 1.27
C THR A 5 -28.28 -17.10 2.37
N LEU A 6 -28.49 -15.81 2.08
CA LEU A 6 -29.24 -14.88 2.90
C LEU A 6 -30.62 -14.67 2.26
N THR A 7 -31.68 -14.94 3.01
CA THR A 7 -33.06 -14.67 2.57
C THR A 7 -33.54 -13.34 3.13
N LEU A 8 -33.96 -12.44 2.25
CA LEU A 8 -34.49 -11.11 2.57
C LEU A 8 -35.94 -11.00 2.11
N THR A 9 -36.82 -10.50 2.96
CA THR A 9 -38.22 -10.23 2.60
C THR A 9 -38.49 -8.73 2.66
N ASP A 10 -38.90 -8.12 1.55
CA ASP A 10 -39.26 -6.71 1.50
C ASP A 10 -40.73 -6.52 1.91
N SER A 11 -40.96 -5.91 3.06
CA SER A 11 -42.31 -5.65 3.60
C SER A 11 -43.18 -4.74 2.72
N ARG A 12 -42.57 -3.94 1.83
CA ARG A 12 -43.31 -3.03 0.94
C ARG A 12 -43.97 -3.75 -0.23
N THR A 13 -43.38 -4.88 -0.66
CA THR A 13 -43.83 -5.65 -1.82
C THR A 13 -44.20 -7.09 -1.48
N SER A 14 -43.93 -7.54 -0.25
CA SER A 14 -44.04 -8.91 0.22
C SER A 14 -43.23 -9.92 -0.61
N LYS A 15 -42.24 -9.46 -1.39
CA LYS A 15 -41.35 -10.31 -2.18
C LYS A 15 -40.17 -10.79 -1.34
N THR A 16 -39.79 -12.05 -1.56
CA THR A 16 -38.63 -12.67 -0.94
C THR A 16 -37.52 -12.85 -1.97
N TYR A 17 -36.30 -12.50 -1.56
CA TYR A 17 -35.08 -12.55 -2.36
C TYR A 17 -34.05 -13.41 -1.65
N THR A 18 -33.23 -14.11 -2.43
CA THR A 18 -32.15 -14.95 -1.91
C THR A 18 -30.84 -14.48 -2.49
N ILE A 19 -29.90 -14.10 -1.62
CA ILE A 19 -28.59 -13.54 -1.99
C ILE A 19 -27.50 -14.50 -1.51
N PRO A 20 -26.46 -14.79 -2.33
CA PRO A 20 -25.35 -15.62 -1.88
C PRO A 20 -24.52 -14.91 -0.80
N ILE A 21 -24.09 -15.68 0.20
CA ILE A 21 -23.07 -15.28 1.17
C ILE A 21 -21.74 -15.87 0.70
N ILE A 22 -20.75 -15.01 0.48
CA ILE A 22 -19.40 -15.35 0.03
C ILE A 22 -18.42 -14.84 1.07
N HIS A 23 -17.64 -15.74 1.68
CA HIS A 23 -16.69 -15.37 2.74
C HIS A 23 -17.37 -14.57 3.87
N GLY A 24 -18.58 -14.95 4.27
CA GLY A 24 -19.35 -14.25 5.30
C GLY A 24 -19.89 -12.87 4.90
N ASN A 25 -19.74 -12.46 3.64
CA ASN A 25 -20.21 -11.17 3.12
C ASN A 25 -21.28 -11.37 2.03
N ILE A 26 -22.10 -10.34 1.78
CA ILE A 26 -22.96 -10.25 0.60
C ILE A 26 -22.39 -9.23 -0.38
N ARG A 27 -22.62 -9.40 -1.68
CA ARG A 27 -22.25 -8.36 -2.64
C ARG A 27 -23.31 -7.27 -2.65
N ALA A 28 -22.90 -6.01 -2.45
CA ALA A 28 -23.82 -4.87 -2.48
C ALA A 28 -24.59 -4.75 -3.81
N ILE A 29 -24.00 -5.19 -4.93
CA ILE A 29 -24.67 -5.18 -6.23
C ILE A 29 -25.88 -6.14 -6.29
N ASP A 30 -25.88 -7.20 -5.50
CA ASP A 30 -26.97 -8.17 -5.47
C ASP A 30 -28.23 -7.58 -4.83
N LEU A 31 -28.12 -6.49 -4.05
CA LEU A 31 -29.27 -5.76 -3.51
C LEU A 31 -30.09 -5.06 -4.61
N ARG A 32 -29.51 -4.81 -5.80
CA ARG A 32 -30.22 -4.15 -6.91
C ARG A 32 -31.44 -4.92 -7.42
N GLN A 33 -31.51 -6.22 -7.17
CA GLN A 33 -32.69 -7.01 -7.52
C GLN A 33 -33.93 -6.63 -6.70
N ILE A 34 -33.75 -5.98 -5.55
CA ILE A 34 -34.83 -5.56 -4.65
C ILE A 34 -35.38 -4.22 -5.18
N LYS A 35 -36.64 -4.24 -5.62
CA LYS A 35 -37.30 -3.11 -6.27
C LYS A 35 -38.73 -2.94 -5.74
N VAL A 36 -39.20 -1.70 -5.62
CA VAL A 36 -40.61 -1.42 -5.30
C VAL A 36 -41.42 -1.39 -6.58
N ASN A 37 -40.94 -0.67 -7.60
CA ASN A 37 -41.50 -0.65 -8.95
C ASN A 37 -40.54 -1.29 -9.96
N GLU A 38 -41.04 -1.79 -11.09
CA GLU A 38 -40.20 -2.46 -12.09
C GLU A 38 -39.11 -1.54 -12.68
N ASP A 39 -39.45 -0.26 -12.82
CA ASP A 39 -38.58 0.79 -13.37
C ASP A 39 -37.54 1.34 -12.38
N ASP A 40 -37.60 0.92 -11.11
CA ASP A 40 -36.63 1.37 -10.11
C ASP A 40 -35.22 0.86 -10.43
N PHE A 41 -34.21 1.66 -10.12
CA PHE A 41 -32.79 1.27 -10.26
C PHE A 41 -32.43 0.05 -9.39
N GLY A 42 -33.14 -0.16 -8.28
CA GLY A 42 -32.86 -1.19 -7.28
C GLY A 42 -32.28 -0.65 -5.99
N MET A 43 -32.42 -1.42 -4.91
CA MET A 43 -31.89 -1.06 -3.59
C MET A 43 -30.36 -0.92 -3.63
N MET A 44 -29.86 0.09 -2.90
CA MET A 44 -28.43 0.33 -2.70
C MET A 44 -28.11 0.21 -1.22
N SER A 45 -26.92 -0.30 -0.90
CA SER A 45 -26.37 -0.25 0.45
C SER A 45 -26.00 1.19 0.79
N TYR A 46 -26.45 1.67 1.95
CA TYR A 46 -26.06 2.96 2.50
C TYR A 46 -25.19 2.72 3.74
N ASP A 47 -23.87 2.85 3.56
CA ASP A 47 -22.86 2.65 4.60
C ASP A 47 -21.79 3.75 4.50
N PRO A 48 -22.06 4.94 5.08
CA PRO A 48 -21.10 6.03 5.12
C PRO A 48 -19.76 5.57 5.72
N ALA A 49 -18.66 5.92 5.06
CA ALA A 49 -17.30 5.52 5.45
C ALA A 49 -16.98 4.01 5.39
N PHE A 50 -17.83 3.19 4.75
CA PHE A 50 -17.60 1.75 4.53
C PHE A 50 -17.36 0.95 5.81
N THR A 51 -17.98 1.35 6.93
CA THR A 51 -17.76 0.74 8.24
C THR A 51 -18.17 -0.73 8.32
N ASN A 52 -19.08 -1.15 7.44
CA ASN A 52 -19.57 -2.52 7.33
C ASN A 52 -19.54 -3.02 5.87
N THR A 53 -18.61 -2.50 5.06
CA THR A 53 -18.47 -2.88 3.65
C THR A 53 -17.05 -3.37 3.36
N ALA A 54 -16.93 -4.68 3.10
CA ALA A 54 -15.69 -5.24 2.56
C ALA A 54 -15.52 -4.86 1.08
N SER A 55 -14.49 -4.06 0.77
CA SER A 55 -14.27 -3.50 -0.58
C SER A 55 -13.38 -4.35 -1.49
N CYS A 56 -12.52 -5.19 -0.92
CA CYS A 56 -11.63 -6.06 -1.66
C CYS A 56 -11.34 -7.36 -0.89
N GLU A 57 -10.91 -8.37 -1.64
CA GLU A 57 -10.27 -9.55 -1.07
C GLU A 57 -8.76 -9.29 -0.96
N SER A 58 -8.18 -9.59 0.21
CA SER A 58 -6.76 -9.41 0.46
C SER A 58 -6.19 -10.59 1.21
N ARG A 59 -4.95 -10.95 0.87
CA ARG A 59 -4.14 -11.97 1.57
C ARG A 59 -2.90 -11.35 2.21
N ILE A 60 -2.89 -10.04 2.43
CA ILE A 60 -1.71 -9.28 2.87
C ILE A 60 -1.64 -9.20 4.39
N THR A 61 -2.68 -8.67 5.02
CA THR A 61 -2.71 -8.39 6.46
C THR A 61 -4.03 -8.84 7.05
N PHE A 62 -3.99 -9.42 8.24
CA PHE A 62 -5.16 -9.75 9.05
C PHE A 62 -5.09 -8.98 10.37
N ILE A 63 -6.25 -8.50 10.84
CA ILE A 63 -6.38 -7.74 12.08
C ILE A 63 -7.61 -8.24 12.83
N ASP A 64 -7.44 -8.58 14.11
CA ASP A 64 -8.52 -8.82 15.07
C ASP A 64 -8.28 -7.88 16.27
N GLY A 65 -8.97 -6.74 16.28
CA GLY A 65 -8.78 -5.70 17.29
C GLY A 65 -9.20 -6.13 18.70
N ASP A 66 -10.21 -6.99 18.80
CA ASP A 66 -10.72 -7.47 20.10
C ASP A 66 -9.71 -8.42 20.76
N LYS A 67 -9.02 -9.22 19.97
CA LYS A 67 -7.94 -10.11 20.44
C LYS A 67 -6.55 -9.49 20.41
N GLY A 68 -6.40 -8.29 19.85
CA GLY A 68 -5.11 -7.62 19.67
C GLY A 68 -4.18 -8.34 18.69
N ILE A 69 -4.72 -9.00 17.67
CA ILE A 69 -3.93 -9.75 16.67
C ILE A 69 -3.68 -8.85 15.46
N LEU A 70 -2.41 -8.78 15.04
CA LEU A 70 -1.97 -8.19 13.77
C LEU A 70 -1.00 -9.15 13.09
N GLU A 71 -1.33 -9.58 11.88
CA GLU A 71 -0.52 -10.55 11.13
C GLU A 71 -0.21 -10.04 9.71
N TYR A 72 1.03 -10.22 9.26
CA TYR A 72 1.42 -10.02 7.86
C TYR A 72 1.66 -11.37 7.21
N ARG A 73 0.90 -11.69 6.16
CA ARG A 73 0.92 -12.99 5.46
C ARG A 73 0.77 -14.20 6.42
N GLY A 74 0.07 -14.02 7.54
CA GLY A 74 -0.14 -15.05 8.57
C GLY A 74 0.94 -15.13 9.65
N TYR A 75 1.98 -14.28 9.60
CA TYR A 75 2.98 -14.16 10.66
C TYR A 75 2.56 -13.08 11.65
N PRO A 76 2.52 -13.36 12.96
CA PRO A 76 2.27 -12.35 13.99
C PRO A 76 3.31 -11.22 13.94
N ILE A 77 2.86 -9.98 14.14
CA ILE A 77 3.71 -8.79 13.97
C ILE A 77 4.91 -8.79 14.91
N GLU A 78 4.75 -9.30 16.14
CA GLU A 78 5.81 -9.38 17.14
C GLU A 78 6.96 -10.29 16.69
N GLN A 79 6.65 -11.39 15.98
CA GLN A 79 7.68 -12.29 15.47
C GLN A 79 8.49 -11.63 14.35
N LEU A 80 7.81 -10.88 13.47
CA LEU A 80 8.48 -10.13 12.40
C LEU A 80 9.31 -8.98 12.96
N ALA A 81 8.81 -8.27 13.96
CA ALA A 81 9.53 -7.15 14.58
C ALA A 81 10.80 -7.61 15.32
N GLU A 82 10.76 -8.77 15.98
CA GLU A 82 11.93 -9.30 16.70
C GLU A 82 12.98 -9.95 15.79
N ASN A 83 12.53 -10.62 14.71
CA ASN A 83 13.39 -11.54 13.97
C ASN A 83 13.65 -11.14 12.51
N CYS A 84 12.93 -10.15 11.96
CA CYS A 84 13.07 -9.76 10.56
C CYS A 84 13.52 -8.31 10.42
N THR A 85 14.23 -8.05 9.34
CA THR A 85 14.56 -6.70 8.87
C THR A 85 13.41 -6.09 8.10
N TYR A 86 13.40 -4.76 7.97
CA TYR A 86 12.40 -4.06 7.16
C TYR A 86 12.36 -4.57 5.71
N THR A 87 13.52 -4.86 5.10
CA THR A 87 13.55 -5.30 3.70
C THR A 87 13.02 -6.71 3.51
N GLU A 88 13.19 -7.61 4.49
CA GLU A 88 12.54 -8.92 4.52
C GLU A 88 11.03 -8.81 4.63
N VAL A 89 10.52 -7.95 5.52
CA VAL A 89 9.08 -7.72 5.66
C VAL A 89 8.50 -7.08 4.39
N ALA A 90 9.21 -6.14 3.77
CA ALA A 90 8.80 -5.57 2.49
C ALA A 90 8.72 -6.64 1.38
N TYR A 91 9.69 -7.57 1.34
CA TYR A 91 9.65 -8.71 0.43
C TYR A 91 8.43 -9.61 0.72
N LEU A 92 8.21 -9.97 1.98
CA LEU A 92 7.07 -10.78 2.43
C LEU A 92 5.73 -10.18 1.99
N LEU A 93 5.54 -8.88 2.19
CA LEU A 93 4.31 -8.19 1.83
C LEU A 93 4.07 -8.20 0.31
N LEU A 94 5.12 -8.05 -0.49
CA LEU A 94 5.03 -8.03 -1.96
C LEU A 94 4.88 -9.42 -2.58
N HIS A 95 5.66 -10.39 -2.11
CA HIS A 95 5.78 -11.71 -2.72
C HIS A 95 4.92 -12.79 -2.06
N GLY A 96 4.46 -12.56 -0.82
CA GLY A 96 3.57 -13.47 -0.10
C GLY A 96 4.29 -14.45 0.83
N GLU A 97 5.60 -14.61 0.68
CA GLU A 97 6.43 -15.52 1.48
C GLU A 97 7.76 -14.84 1.86
N LEU A 98 8.39 -15.31 2.93
CA LEU A 98 9.70 -14.80 3.36
C LEU A 98 10.78 -15.20 2.34
N PRO A 99 11.75 -14.31 2.06
CA PRO A 99 12.82 -14.63 1.12
C PRO A 99 13.78 -15.66 1.72
N ASN A 100 14.33 -16.53 0.88
CA ASN A 100 15.56 -17.26 1.25
C ASN A 100 16.80 -16.35 1.16
N ALA A 101 17.94 -16.81 1.67
CA ALA A 101 19.17 -16.01 1.73
C ALA A 101 19.59 -15.40 0.37
N LYS A 102 19.49 -16.17 -0.73
CA LYS A 102 19.86 -15.67 -2.07
C LYS A 102 18.87 -14.64 -2.60
N GLN A 103 17.58 -14.86 -2.35
CA GLN A 103 16.53 -13.89 -2.72
C GLN A 103 16.69 -12.59 -1.95
N LEU A 104 16.99 -12.66 -0.66
CA LEU A 104 17.20 -11.49 0.19
C LEU A 104 18.45 -10.70 -0.24
N GLU A 105 19.54 -11.39 -0.54
CA GLU A 105 20.77 -10.75 -1.05
C GLU A 105 20.50 -9.99 -2.35
N GLN A 106 19.85 -10.63 -3.33
CA GLN A 106 19.48 -9.99 -4.59
C GLN A 106 18.51 -8.82 -4.39
N TRP A 107 17.52 -8.99 -3.51
CA TRP A 107 16.53 -7.95 -3.18
C TRP A 107 17.18 -6.70 -2.58
N ASN A 108 18.05 -6.89 -1.59
CA ASN A 108 18.80 -5.80 -0.97
C ASN A 108 19.72 -5.12 -2.00
N TYR A 109 20.44 -5.89 -2.81
CA TYR A 109 21.28 -5.34 -3.88
C TYR A 109 20.47 -4.49 -4.86
N GLU A 110 19.28 -4.96 -5.27
CA GLU A 110 18.42 -4.23 -6.20
C GLU A 110 17.89 -2.91 -5.60
N ILE A 111 17.55 -2.91 -4.32
CA ILE A 111 17.09 -1.71 -3.60
C ILE A 111 18.23 -0.72 -3.42
N THR A 112 19.38 -1.15 -2.90
CA THR A 112 20.53 -0.30 -2.61
C THR A 112 21.01 0.45 -3.85
N ASN A 113 21.08 -0.24 -5.00
CA ASN A 113 21.45 0.39 -6.28
C ASN A 113 20.42 1.36 -6.87
N ARG A 114 19.28 1.56 -6.19
CA ARG A 114 18.22 2.48 -6.61
C ARG A 114 17.96 3.59 -5.58
N THR A 115 18.79 3.74 -4.56
CA THR A 115 18.67 4.78 -3.52
C THR A 115 18.96 6.19 -4.04
N MET A 116 19.91 6.32 -4.98
CA MET A 116 20.32 7.61 -5.53
C MET A 116 19.20 8.27 -6.35
N ILE A 117 18.91 9.54 -6.07
CA ILE A 117 17.92 10.34 -6.81
C ILE A 117 18.62 11.18 -7.88
N HIS A 118 17.87 11.54 -8.93
CA HIS A 118 18.41 12.39 -9.99
C HIS A 118 18.66 13.82 -9.46
N GLU A 119 19.79 14.46 -9.81
CA GLU A 119 20.17 15.79 -9.30
C GLU A 119 19.12 16.88 -9.54
N ASN A 120 18.38 16.83 -10.65
CA ASN A 120 17.26 17.77 -10.86
C ASN A 120 16.14 17.65 -9.82
N ILE A 121 16.01 16.54 -9.09
CA ILE A 121 15.06 16.42 -7.97
C ILE A 121 15.54 17.22 -6.77
N LYS A 122 16.85 17.27 -6.52
CA LYS A 122 17.44 18.12 -5.48
C LYS A 122 17.11 19.60 -5.70
N LYS A 123 17.09 20.06 -6.96
CA LYS A 123 16.66 21.42 -7.31
C LYS A 123 15.19 21.69 -7.01
N ILE A 124 14.33 20.66 -7.02
CA ILE A 124 12.92 20.81 -6.61
C ILE A 124 12.87 21.09 -5.10
N PHE A 125 13.69 20.40 -4.31
CA PHE A 125 13.79 20.68 -2.88
C PHE A 125 14.24 22.11 -2.60
N ASP A 126 15.23 22.62 -3.36
CA ASP A 126 15.69 24.01 -3.22
C ASP A 126 14.60 25.05 -3.55
N GLY A 127 13.55 24.64 -4.27
CA GLY A 127 12.41 25.49 -4.61
C GLY A 127 11.32 25.54 -3.53
N PHE A 128 11.36 24.67 -2.51
CA PHE A 128 10.43 24.77 -1.39
C PHE A 128 10.80 25.93 -0.47
N HIS A 129 9.79 26.48 0.20
CA HIS A 129 10.02 27.46 1.25
C HIS A 129 10.65 26.76 2.47
N TYR A 130 11.51 27.48 3.20
CA TYR A 130 12.34 26.89 4.27
C TYR A 130 11.53 26.25 5.42
N ASP A 131 10.28 26.68 5.63
CA ASP A 131 9.36 26.15 6.65
C ASP A 131 8.30 25.17 6.08
N ALA A 132 8.47 24.74 4.83
CA ALA A 132 7.55 23.82 4.19
C ALA A 132 7.45 22.52 5.01
N HIS A 133 6.22 22.05 5.22
CA HIS A 133 5.99 20.83 5.98
C HIS A 133 6.61 19.62 5.23
N PRO A 134 7.38 18.74 5.90
CA PRO A 134 8.06 17.61 5.25
C PRO A 134 7.17 16.73 4.40
N MET A 135 5.92 16.49 4.83
CA MET A 135 4.95 15.73 4.03
C MET A 135 4.59 16.40 2.70
N GLY A 136 4.49 17.74 2.66
CA GLY A 136 4.24 18.46 1.41
C GLY A 136 5.41 18.29 0.44
N MET A 137 6.63 18.45 0.94
CA MET A 137 7.85 18.24 0.16
C MET A 137 7.98 16.80 -0.34
N LEU A 138 7.71 15.81 0.51
CA LEU A 138 7.76 14.40 0.17
C LEU A 138 6.75 14.05 -0.92
N ILE A 139 5.48 14.43 -0.78
CA ILE A 139 4.43 14.15 -1.78
C ILE A 139 4.78 14.79 -3.12
N SER A 140 5.17 16.07 -3.12
CA SER A 140 5.59 16.78 -4.34
C SER A 140 6.80 16.14 -5.00
N SER A 141 7.77 15.67 -4.23
CA SER A 141 8.98 15.02 -4.76
C SER A 141 8.68 13.63 -5.32
N VAL A 142 7.82 12.85 -4.67
CA VAL A 142 7.33 11.56 -5.20
C VAL A 142 6.53 11.77 -6.48
N ALA A 143 5.66 12.79 -6.53
CA ALA A 143 4.94 13.15 -7.74
C ALA A 143 5.91 13.54 -8.87
N ALA A 144 6.96 14.29 -8.56
CA ALA A 144 7.99 14.66 -9.53
C ALA A 144 8.72 13.43 -10.11
N LEU A 145 8.95 12.35 -9.33
CA LEU A 145 9.56 11.12 -9.87
C LEU A 145 8.82 10.57 -11.10
N SER A 146 7.51 10.78 -11.20
CA SER A 146 6.71 10.36 -12.37
C SER A 146 7.18 10.99 -13.69
N THR A 147 7.81 12.18 -13.65
CA THR A 147 8.36 12.85 -14.84
C THR A 147 9.72 12.28 -15.26
N PHE A 148 10.42 11.61 -14.34
CA PHE A 148 11.73 10.98 -14.60
C PHE A 148 11.61 9.54 -15.09
N TYR A 149 10.52 8.85 -14.75
CA TYR A 149 10.31 7.44 -15.10
C TYR A 149 9.10 7.30 -16.04
N LYS A 150 9.27 7.70 -17.31
CA LYS A 150 8.20 7.71 -18.32
C LYS A 150 7.59 6.34 -18.55
N GLU A 151 8.38 5.29 -18.40
CA GLU A 151 7.96 3.90 -18.51
C GLU A 151 7.00 3.47 -17.40
N ALA A 152 6.96 4.16 -16.25
CA ALA A 152 6.11 3.80 -15.11
C ALA A 152 4.60 3.79 -15.43
N LYS A 153 4.18 4.45 -16.52
CA LYS A 153 2.80 4.41 -17.02
C LYS A 153 2.37 3.05 -17.59
N HIS A 154 3.32 2.18 -17.93
CA HIS A 154 3.04 0.83 -18.46
C HIS A 154 2.72 -0.14 -17.30
N ILE A 155 1.57 0.06 -16.66
CA ILE A 155 1.18 -0.63 -15.42
C ILE A 155 0.87 -2.13 -15.61
N HIS A 156 0.57 -2.56 -16.83
CA HIS A 156 0.24 -3.95 -17.12
C HIS A 156 1.49 -4.82 -17.34
N GLU A 157 2.68 -4.21 -17.47
CA GLU A 157 3.94 -4.92 -17.67
C GLU A 157 4.56 -5.33 -16.33
N PRO A 158 4.64 -6.64 -15.99
CA PRO A 158 5.12 -7.07 -14.69
C PRO A 158 6.57 -6.66 -14.40
N ALA A 159 7.46 -6.76 -15.40
CA ALA A 159 8.85 -6.37 -15.26
C ALA A 159 9.01 -4.87 -14.96
N ASN A 160 8.22 -4.03 -15.65
CA ASN A 160 8.22 -2.60 -15.39
C ASN A 160 7.70 -2.29 -13.98
N ARG A 161 6.59 -2.92 -13.55
CA ARG A 161 6.07 -2.78 -12.18
C ARG A 161 7.13 -3.14 -11.13
N HIS A 162 7.83 -4.26 -11.31
CA HIS A 162 8.93 -4.68 -10.42
C HIS A 162 10.00 -3.59 -10.28
N VAL A 163 10.45 -3.02 -11.40
CA VAL A 163 11.43 -1.93 -11.39
C VAL A 163 10.91 -0.69 -10.66
N GLN A 164 9.64 -0.31 -10.85
CA GLN A 164 9.07 0.86 -10.16
C GLN A 164 8.90 0.62 -8.66
N ILE A 165 8.54 -0.60 -8.24
CA ILE A 165 8.46 -1.00 -6.82
C ILE A 165 9.84 -0.83 -6.15
N LEU A 166 10.88 -1.40 -6.75
CA LEU A 166 12.25 -1.27 -6.24
C LEU A 166 12.71 0.19 -6.15
N ARG A 167 12.39 1.01 -7.16
CA ARG A 167 12.72 2.44 -7.16
C ARG A 167 12.00 3.19 -6.06
N LEU A 168 10.71 2.93 -5.83
CA LEU A 168 9.97 3.57 -4.76
C LEU A 168 10.54 3.17 -3.40
N ILE A 169 10.73 1.87 -3.15
CA ILE A 169 11.32 1.40 -1.89
C ILE A 169 12.71 2.04 -1.68
N GLY A 170 13.60 1.99 -2.68
CA GLY A 170 14.95 2.54 -2.56
C GLY A 170 15.00 4.07 -2.39
N LYS A 171 14.11 4.83 -3.04
CA LYS A 171 14.19 6.31 -3.05
C LYS A 171 13.42 6.98 -1.93
N MET A 172 12.43 6.31 -1.36
CA MET A 172 11.60 6.89 -0.29
C MET A 172 12.43 7.37 0.92
N PRO A 173 13.42 6.61 1.43
CA PRO A 173 14.29 7.09 2.50
C PRO A 173 15.09 8.34 2.10
N THR A 174 15.68 8.35 0.91
CA THR A 174 16.45 9.51 0.41
C THR A 174 15.57 10.76 0.34
N LEU A 175 14.35 10.65 -0.21
CA LEU A 175 13.42 11.78 -0.28
C LEU A 175 12.98 12.26 1.10
N ALA A 176 12.73 11.35 2.04
CA ALA A 176 12.36 11.69 3.41
C ALA A 176 13.52 12.39 4.15
N ALA A 177 14.74 11.88 4.02
CA ALA A 177 15.95 12.48 4.59
C ALA A 177 16.22 13.88 4.00
N TYR A 178 15.95 14.08 2.71
CA TYR A 178 16.10 15.38 2.05
C TYR A 178 15.05 16.37 2.57
N ALA A 179 13.80 15.93 2.74
CA ALA A 179 12.75 16.76 3.34
C ALA A 179 13.12 17.21 4.77
N TYR A 180 13.65 16.30 5.59
CA TYR A 180 14.14 16.64 6.92
C TYR A 180 15.30 17.63 6.87
N ARG A 181 16.36 17.34 6.12
CA ARG A 181 17.54 18.23 6.01
C ARG A 181 17.17 19.60 5.48
N HIS A 182 16.24 19.69 4.52
CA HIS A 182 15.73 20.97 4.02
C HIS A 182 15.08 21.79 5.15
N SER A 183 14.17 21.18 5.92
CA SER A 183 13.52 21.85 7.07
C SER A 183 14.49 22.30 8.17
N GLN A 184 15.69 21.72 8.22
CA GLN A 184 16.75 22.09 9.17
C GLN A 184 17.79 23.03 8.54
N GLY A 185 17.69 23.37 7.26
CA GLY A 185 18.70 24.15 6.52
C GLY A 185 20.05 23.44 6.39
N LEU A 186 20.08 22.11 6.48
CA LEU A 186 21.29 21.28 6.41
C LEU A 186 21.60 20.86 4.96
N PRO A 187 22.88 20.64 4.61
CA PRO A 187 23.23 20.09 3.31
C PRO A 187 22.71 18.66 3.16
N TYR A 188 22.26 18.30 1.96
CA TYR A 188 21.83 16.93 1.64
C TYR A 188 23.01 15.97 1.59
N VAL A 189 22.84 14.78 2.17
CA VAL A 189 23.81 13.68 2.14
C VAL A 189 23.41 12.67 1.08
N TYR A 190 24.39 12.15 0.36
CA TYR A 190 24.16 11.10 -0.62
C TYR A 190 24.01 9.75 0.07
N PRO A 191 23.16 8.86 -0.46
CA PRO A 191 23.08 7.51 0.05
C PRO A 191 24.41 6.78 -0.16
N ASP A 192 24.78 5.96 0.82
CA ASP A 192 25.94 5.09 0.80
C ASP A 192 25.50 3.64 0.55
N ASN A 193 26.13 2.98 -0.42
CA ASN A 193 25.79 1.62 -0.81
C ASN A 193 26.41 0.57 0.13
N GLU A 194 27.35 0.95 0.99
CA GLU A 194 27.94 0.05 2.00
C GLU A 194 27.04 -0.08 3.25
N LEU A 195 26.07 0.82 3.41
CA LEU A 195 25.14 0.84 4.55
C LEU A 195 23.87 0.01 4.28
N SER A 196 23.28 -0.54 5.34
CA SER A 196 21.96 -1.16 5.25
C SER A 196 20.86 -0.11 4.99
N TYR A 197 19.66 -0.56 4.62
CA TYR A 197 18.53 0.32 4.29
C TYR A 197 18.23 1.35 5.38
N THR A 198 18.19 0.93 6.65
CA THR A 198 17.87 1.79 7.78
C THR A 198 19.08 2.65 8.19
N GLU A 199 20.29 2.11 8.16
CA GLU A 199 21.51 2.88 8.45
C GLU A 199 21.70 4.01 7.44
N ASN A 200 21.46 3.74 6.16
CA ASN A 200 21.55 4.72 5.10
C ASN A 200 20.52 5.84 5.24
N PHE A 201 19.33 5.55 5.79
CA PHE A 201 18.34 6.58 6.10
C PHE A 201 18.79 7.51 7.24
N MET A 202 19.59 7.00 8.18
CA MET A 202 20.05 7.72 9.38
C MET A 202 21.37 8.48 9.18
N ASN A 203 22.01 8.37 8.01
CA ASN A 203 23.28 9.01 7.65
C ASN A 203 23.14 10.54 7.40
#